data_AF-A0A9J5ZQB8-F1
#
_entry.id   AF-A0A9J5ZQB8-F1
#
_cell.length_a   1.000
_cell.length_b   1.000
_cell.length_c   1.000
_cell.angle_alpha   90.00
_cell.angle_beta   90.00
_cell.angle_gamma   90.00
#
_symmetry.space_group_name_H-M   'P 1'
#
loop_
_entity.id
_entity.type
_entity.pdbx_description
1 polymer ?
#
loop_
_entity_poly.entity_id
_entity_poly.type
_entity_poly.pdbx_seq_one_letter_code
_entity_poly.pdbx_strand_id
1 'polypeptide(L)'
;MDPLVSGRGAEPVYRDKITGQRMSKEEFLKSKKKKEEKEKPKGTDECYFSSISSKKRQLKARDLVVVEISDHMPLRIRFTSGQKAIDYLVLLGLSNTEVNEIKLEWGKGLAQKREMEVRLQELESEKDKPFARSRDDPELDTMLKERVRWGDPMAHLVKKKLDPILPDFGANEKMKDSGFIIPQDIPSHSWIKRGLDAAPNRYGIRPGRHWDGVDRSTGYEKELFKRTNEKQATEKEAYLWSVSDM
;
A
#
# COMPACT_ATOMS: atom_id res chain seq x y z
N MET A 1 38.79 26.06 12.39
CA MET A 1 37.86 26.03 11.24
C MET A 1 36.77 27.04 11.53
N ASP A 2 36.72 28.13 10.76
CA ASP A 2 35.83 29.24 11.09
C ASP A 2 34.36 28.89 10.83
N PRO A 3 33.45 29.26 11.74
CA PRO A 3 32.02 28.92 11.61
C PRO A 3 31.39 29.57 10.37
N LEU A 4 31.89 30.73 9.93
CA LEU A 4 31.43 31.45 8.74
C LEU A 4 31.72 30.69 7.43
N VAL A 5 32.76 29.84 7.39
CA VAL A 5 33.13 29.06 6.18
C VAL A 5 32.51 27.66 6.21
N SER A 6 32.29 27.09 7.40
CA SER A 6 31.82 25.70 7.56
C SER A 6 30.30 25.52 7.54
N GLY A 7 29.51 26.61 7.50
CA GLY A 7 28.04 26.56 7.47
C GLY A 7 27.38 26.02 8.75
N ARG A 8 28.17 25.68 9.77
CA ARG A 8 27.69 25.14 11.05
C ARG A 8 27.06 26.27 11.87
N GLY A 9 25.72 26.25 11.95
CA GLY A 9 24.93 27.27 12.65
C GLY A 9 24.05 28.14 11.75
N ALA A 10 23.91 27.83 10.45
CA ALA A 10 23.00 28.56 9.57
C ALA A 10 21.52 28.43 10.03
N GLU A 11 20.90 29.56 10.37
CA GLU A 11 19.48 29.57 10.77
C GLU A 11 18.53 29.38 9.57
N PRO A 12 17.44 28.61 9.72
CA PRO A 12 16.45 28.42 8.65
C PRO A 12 15.67 29.71 8.36
N VAL A 13 15.65 30.10 7.09
CA VAL A 13 14.92 31.29 6.62
C VAL A 13 13.46 30.93 6.31
N TYR A 14 12.53 31.45 7.09
CA TYR A 14 11.09 31.31 6.84
C TYR A 14 10.63 32.33 5.79
N ARG A 15 9.76 31.90 4.87
CA ARG A 15 9.10 32.75 3.88
C ARG A 15 7.61 32.44 3.78
N ASP A 16 6.81 33.45 3.50
CA ASP A 16 5.39 33.29 3.23
C ASP A 16 5.15 32.62 1.88
N LYS A 17 4.27 31.61 1.86
CA LYS A 17 3.99 30.80 0.66
C LYS A 17 3.21 31.54 -0.43
N ILE A 18 2.61 32.69 -0.11
CA ILE A 18 1.74 33.45 -1.01
C ILE A 18 2.45 34.72 -1.50
N THR A 19 3.12 35.44 -0.61
CA THR A 19 3.79 36.72 -0.90
C THR A 19 5.29 36.60 -1.13
N GLY A 20 5.91 35.46 -0.77
CA GLY A 20 7.36 35.23 -0.89
C GLY A 20 8.24 36.01 0.09
N GLN A 21 7.65 36.91 0.90
CA GLN A 21 8.37 37.76 1.85
C GLN A 21 8.97 36.93 2.99
N ARG A 22 10.07 37.43 3.58
CA ARG A 22 10.78 36.79 4.70
C ARG A 22 10.03 37.05 6.01
N MET A 23 9.74 35.98 6.74
CA MET A 23 8.97 36.00 7.98
C MET A 23 9.83 35.64 9.19
N SER A 24 9.43 36.06 10.38
CA SER A 24 10.02 35.57 11.63
C SER A 24 9.59 34.12 11.93
N LYS A 25 10.38 33.45 12.78
CA LYS A 25 10.08 32.09 13.26
C LYS A 25 8.76 32.01 14.03
N GLU A 26 8.41 33.07 14.77
CA GLU A 26 7.19 33.14 15.57
C GLU A 26 5.94 33.28 14.71
N GLU A 27 5.99 34.14 13.68
CA GLU A 27 4.90 34.30 12.71
C GLU A 27 4.61 33.01 11.94
N PHE A 28 5.67 32.28 11.55
CA PHE A 28 5.53 30.97 10.91
C PHE A 28 4.85 29.93 11.82
N LEU A 29 5.19 29.89 13.11
CA LEU A 29 4.52 29.00 14.07
C LEU A 29 3.05 29.41 14.30
N LYS A 30 2.77 30.72 14.32
CA LYS A 30 1.41 31.27 14.45
C LYS A 30 0.54 30.95 13.23
N SER A 31 1.12 30.98 12.02
CA SER A 31 0.41 30.62 10.79
C SER A 31 0.08 29.12 10.71
N LYS A 32 0.97 28.24 11.19
CA LYS A 32 0.69 26.79 11.34
C LYS A 32 -0.48 26.53 12.29
N LYS A 33 -0.44 27.07 13.52
CA LYS A 33 -1.53 26.88 14.51
C LYS A 33 -2.88 27.34 13.97
N LYS A 34 -2.91 28.51 13.29
CA LYS A 34 -4.12 29.04 12.64
C LYS A 34 -4.65 28.18 11.48
N LYS A 35 -3.82 27.30 10.91
CA LYS A 35 -4.21 26.34 9.87
C LYS A 35 -4.80 25.06 10.51
N GLU A 36 -4.14 24.51 11.53
CA GLU A 36 -4.67 23.37 12.30
C GLU A 36 -6.02 23.69 12.96
N GLU A 37 -6.21 24.91 13.48
CA GLU A 37 -7.48 25.36 14.05
C GLU A 37 -8.60 25.49 13.01
N LYS A 38 -8.27 25.79 11.75
CA LYS A 38 -9.22 25.82 10.62
C LYS A 38 -9.50 24.44 10.02
N GLU A 39 -8.60 23.48 10.18
CA GLU A 39 -8.70 22.12 9.64
C GLU A 39 -9.36 21.13 10.61
N LYS A 40 -9.67 21.54 11.84
CA LYS A 40 -10.62 20.79 12.69
C LYS A 40 -12.01 20.79 12.03
N PRO A 41 -12.60 19.62 11.72
CA PRO A 41 -13.89 19.56 11.06
C PRO A 41 -14.98 20.12 12.00
N LYS A 42 -15.71 21.12 11.52
CA LYS A 42 -17.03 21.44 12.07
C LYS A 42 -17.99 20.34 11.60
N GLY A 43 -18.20 19.33 12.45
CA GLY A 43 -19.21 18.30 12.21
C GLY A 43 -20.56 18.96 11.93
N THR A 44 -21.10 18.69 10.75
CA THR A 44 -22.42 19.17 10.31
C THR A 44 -23.37 18.00 10.27
N ASP A 45 -23.58 17.40 11.44
CA ASP A 45 -24.57 16.34 11.65
C ASP A 45 -25.94 16.99 11.94
N GLU A 46 -26.52 17.66 10.94
CA GLU A 46 -27.94 17.99 10.97
C GLU A 46 -28.76 16.84 10.38
N CYS A 47 -29.24 15.96 11.25
CA CYS A 47 -30.33 15.04 10.96
C CYS A 47 -31.38 15.12 12.07
N TYR A 48 -32.30 16.06 11.89
CA TYR A 48 -33.69 16.03 12.37
C TYR A 48 -33.99 15.27 13.67
N PHE A 49 -34.06 16.00 14.78
CA PHE A 49 -35.22 15.84 15.65
C PHE A 49 -35.75 17.19 16.12
N SER A 50 -36.89 17.57 15.54
CA SER A 50 -37.64 18.77 15.91
C SER A 50 -38.09 18.71 17.37
N SER A 51 -37.85 19.80 18.11
CA SER A 51 -38.65 20.26 19.25
C SER A 51 -39.10 19.24 20.31
N ILE A 52 -38.60 19.38 21.54
CA ILE A 52 -39.43 19.90 22.65
C ILE A 52 -38.56 20.29 23.85
N SER A 53 -38.65 21.58 24.16
CA SER A 53 -38.56 22.25 25.47
C SER A 53 -37.96 21.52 26.69
N SER A 54 -36.88 22.13 27.19
CA SER A 54 -36.62 22.40 28.61
C SER A 54 -37.70 22.00 29.64
N LYS A 55 -37.41 20.95 30.43
CA LYS A 55 -37.42 21.02 31.91
C LYS A 55 -36.95 19.73 32.56
N LYS A 56 -35.96 19.85 33.46
CA LYS A 56 -35.77 18.89 34.56
C LYS A 56 -37.07 18.78 35.34
N ARG A 57 -37.71 17.60 35.34
CA ARG A 57 -38.74 17.24 36.32
C ARG A 57 -38.35 15.95 37.03
N GLN A 58 -37.84 16.14 38.24
CA GLN A 58 -37.86 15.17 39.33
C GLN A 58 -39.16 14.36 39.35
N LEU A 59 -39.11 13.04 39.13
CA LEU A 59 -40.07 12.08 39.71
C LEU A 59 -39.44 10.68 39.88
N LYS A 60 -39.11 10.39 41.14
CA LYS A 60 -39.22 9.13 41.90
C LYS A 60 -39.23 7.79 41.13
N ALA A 61 -38.40 6.88 41.63
CA ALA A 61 -38.46 5.45 41.33
C ALA A 61 -39.85 4.84 41.59
N ARG A 62 -40.22 3.86 40.77
CA ARG A 62 -41.06 2.71 41.16
C ARG A 62 -41.09 1.60 40.11
N ASP A 63 -41.07 0.38 40.65
CA ASP A 63 -41.69 -0.86 40.20
C ASP A 63 -41.14 -1.60 38.95
N LEU A 64 -40.46 -2.71 39.27
CA LEU A 64 -40.35 -3.92 38.45
C LEU A 64 -41.74 -4.50 38.19
N VAL A 65 -41.96 -5.08 37.00
CA VAL A 65 -43.01 -6.08 36.76
C VAL A 65 -42.40 -7.24 35.98
N VAL A 66 -42.75 -8.45 36.42
CA VAL A 66 -42.21 -9.77 36.02
C VAL A 66 -43.18 -10.47 35.05
N VAL A 67 -42.81 -11.71 34.65
CA VAL A 67 -43.56 -12.80 33.97
C VAL A 67 -43.83 -12.65 32.46
N GLU A 68 -43.83 -13.70 31.62
CA GLU A 68 -43.66 -15.17 31.81
C GLU A 68 -42.50 -15.77 30.94
N ILE A 69 -42.25 -17.09 31.05
CA ILE A 69 -41.46 -17.92 30.11
C ILE A 69 -42.41 -18.85 29.36
N SER A 70 -42.25 -19.01 28.05
CA SER A 70 -42.86 -20.08 27.25
C SER A 70 -42.00 -20.39 26.03
N ASP A 71 -41.82 -21.68 25.75
CA ASP A 71 -40.85 -22.16 24.77
C ASP A 71 -41.28 -21.92 23.31
N HIS A 72 -40.31 -21.86 22.40
CA HIS A 72 -40.43 -21.62 20.95
C HIS A 72 -40.88 -20.22 20.48
N MET A 73 -40.00 -19.22 20.60
CA MET A 73 -39.70 -18.16 19.59
C MET A 73 -38.60 -17.22 20.14
N PRO A 74 -37.76 -16.58 19.30
CA PRO A 74 -36.81 -15.58 19.78
C PRO A 74 -37.56 -14.37 20.38
N LEU A 75 -37.22 -14.04 21.62
CA LEU A 75 -37.88 -13.00 22.44
C LEU A 75 -37.83 -11.63 21.75
N ARG A 76 -38.95 -11.18 21.19
CA ARG A 76 -39.07 -9.84 20.59
C ARG A 76 -39.36 -8.79 21.67
N ILE A 77 -38.34 -8.48 22.47
CA ILE A 77 -38.43 -7.52 23.57
C ILE A 77 -38.75 -6.12 23.02
N ARG A 78 -39.96 -5.63 23.29
CA ARG A 78 -40.38 -4.25 22.97
C ARG A 78 -40.09 -3.34 24.16
N PHE A 79 -38.96 -2.65 24.11
CA PHE A 79 -38.60 -1.65 25.12
C PHE A 79 -39.47 -0.39 24.98
N THR A 80 -40.02 0.10 26.09
CA THR A 80 -40.87 1.31 26.11
C THR A 80 -40.08 2.61 25.98
N SER A 81 -38.76 2.56 26.11
CA SER A 81 -37.83 3.64 25.80
C SER A 81 -36.51 3.09 25.26
N GLY A 82 -35.88 3.79 24.31
CA GLY A 82 -34.64 3.32 23.66
C GLY A 82 -33.46 3.11 24.61
N GLN A 83 -33.42 3.85 25.73
CA GLN A 83 -32.37 3.71 26.76
C GLN A 83 -32.35 2.31 27.39
N LYS A 84 -33.52 1.72 27.67
CA LYS A 84 -33.60 0.36 28.25
C LYS A 84 -33.07 -0.73 27.32
N ALA A 85 -33.10 -0.51 26.00
CA ALA A 85 -32.52 -1.44 25.03
C ALA A 85 -30.98 -1.40 25.06
N ILE A 86 -30.41 -0.21 25.26
CA ILE A 86 -28.96 -0.01 25.36
C ILE A 86 -28.42 -0.65 26.64
N ASP A 87 -29.06 -0.41 27.79
CA ASP A 87 -28.66 -1.01 29.08
C ASP A 87 -28.68 -2.55 29.03
N TYR A 88 -29.64 -3.14 28.31
CA TYR A 88 -29.76 -4.59 28.16
C TYR A 88 -28.66 -5.19 27.26
N LEU A 89 -28.27 -4.48 26.19
CA LEU A 89 -27.15 -4.87 25.32
C LEU A 89 -25.79 -4.81 26.05
N VAL A 90 -25.61 -3.83 26.94
CA VAL A 90 -24.43 -3.71 27.80
C VAL A 90 -24.39 -4.84 28.84
N LEU A 91 -25.53 -5.15 29.48
CA LEU A 91 -25.64 -6.24 30.47
C LEU A 91 -25.39 -7.63 29.88
N LEU A 92 -25.74 -7.85 28.61
CA LEU A 92 -25.46 -9.10 27.90
C LEU A 92 -24.01 -9.23 27.38
N GLY A 93 -23.15 -8.22 27.60
CA GLY A 93 -21.75 -8.25 27.18
C GLY A 93 -21.53 -8.17 25.66
N LEU A 94 -22.58 -7.95 24.87
CA LEU A 94 -22.56 -7.96 23.41
C LEU A 94 -22.13 -6.61 22.79
N SER A 95 -21.75 -5.62 23.61
CA SER A 95 -21.35 -4.28 23.17
C SER A 95 -19.87 -4.11 22.86
N ASN A 96 -19.05 -5.16 22.98
CA ASN A 96 -17.62 -5.12 22.66
C ASN A 96 -17.34 -5.63 21.24
N THR A 97 -17.99 -5.02 20.25
CA THR A 97 -17.44 -5.01 18.89
C THR A 97 -16.22 -4.09 18.89
N GLU A 98 -15.07 -4.63 19.28
CA GLU A 98 -13.78 -3.97 19.11
C GLU A 98 -13.54 -3.77 17.61
N VAL A 99 -13.89 -2.58 17.12
CA VAL A 99 -13.54 -2.13 15.77
C VAL A 99 -12.03 -1.98 15.77
N ASN A 100 -11.34 -3.07 15.41
CA ASN A 100 -9.90 -3.09 15.22
C ASN A 100 -9.52 -1.95 14.27
N GLU A 101 -8.95 -0.87 14.82
CA GLU A 101 -8.53 0.29 14.05
C GLU A 101 -7.45 -0.15 13.06
N ILE A 102 -7.84 -0.37 11.80
CA ILE A 102 -6.90 -0.64 10.72
C ILE A 102 -6.08 0.63 10.51
N LYS A 103 -4.94 0.69 11.20
CA LYS A 103 -3.95 1.76 11.04
C LYS A 103 -3.42 1.72 9.62
N LEU A 104 -4.03 2.55 8.77
CA LEU A 104 -3.61 2.80 7.40
C LEU A 104 -2.20 3.39 7.42
N GLU A 105 -1.19 2.52 7.28
CA GLU A 105 0.21 2.91 7.15
C GLU A 105 0.45 3.64 5.82
N TRP A 106 0.12 4.93 5.81
CA TRP A 106 0.36 5.85 4.72
C TRP A 106 1.85 6.23 4.69
N GLY A 107 2.68 5.40 4.04
CA GLY A 107 4.11 5.69 3.90
C GLY A 107 4.99 4.54 3.39
N LYS A 108 4.56 3.28 3.51
CA LYS A 108 5.29 2.12 2.93
C LYS A 108 4.79 1.84 1.52
N GLY A 109 5.72 1.55 0.59
CA GLY A 109 5.39 1.27 -0.80
C GLY A 109 4.67 -0.08 -0.98
N LEU A 110 3.77 -0.18 -1.96
CA LEU A 110 3.05 -1.43 -2.25
C LEU A 110 3.99 -2.59 -2.61
N ALA A 111 5.09 -2.31 -3.32
CA ALA A 111 6.12 -3.30 -3.62
C ALA A 111 6.76 -3.85 -2.34
N GLN A 112 7.19 -2.97 -1.43
CA GLN A 112 7.80 -3.34 -0.14
C GLN A 112 6.87 -4.21 0.73
N LYS A 113 5.55 -3.97 0.68
CA LYS A 113 4.56 -4.81 1.38
C LYS A 113 4.46 -6.20 0.74
N ARG A 114 4.33 -6.28 -0.58
CA ARG A 114 4.31 -7.57 -1.31
C ARG A 114 5.60 -8.35 -1.16
N GLU A 115 6.76 -7.69 -1.21
CA GLU A 115 8.07 -8.30 -0.96
C GLU A 115 8.17 -8.84 0.47
N MET A 116 7.62 -8.14 1.46
CA MET A 116 7.53 -8.64 2.85
C MET A 116 6.60 -9.84 2.96
N GLU A 117 5.41 -9.79 2.34
CA GLU A 117 4.44 -10.90 2.33
C GLU A 117 5.01 -12.15 1.66
N VAL A 118 5.61 -12.01 0.47
CA VAL A 118 6.31 -13.09 -0.24
C VAL A 118 7.44 -13.65 0.60
N ARG A 119 8.29 -12.78 1.20
CA ARG A 119 9.40 -13.22 2.04
C ARG A 119 8.93 -13.97 3.31
N LEU A 120 7.79 -13.59 3.89
CA LEU A 120 7.21 -14.33 5.02
C LEU A 120 6.70 -15.71 4.58
N GLN A 121 6.08 -15.81 3.41
CA GLN A 121 5.62 -17.08 2.83
C GLN A 121 6.81 -17.98 2.43
N GLU A 122 7.87 -17.42 1.87
CA GLU A 122 9.13 -18.11 1.58
C GLU A 122 9.72 -18.67 2.88
N LEU A 123 9.91 -17.83 3.91
CA LEU A 123 10.40 -18.24 5.23
C LEU A 123 9.53 -19.31 5.90
N GLU A 124 8.22 -19.28 5.69
CA GLU A 124 7.33 -20.34 6.18
C GLU A 124 7.58 -21.66 5.45
N SER A 125 7.68 -21.64 4.13
CA SER A 125 8.05 -22.83 3.34
C SER A 125 9.47 -23.32 3.61
N GLU A 126 10.41 -22.44 3.96
CA GLU A 126 11.80 -22.78 4.27
C GLU A 126 11.96 -23.49 5.62
N LYS A 127 11.04 -23.30 6.58
CA LYS A 127 11.05 -24.05 7.85
C LYS A 127 10.87 -25.55 7.63
N ASP A 128 10.06 -25.92 6.65
CA ASP A 128 9.72 -27.31 6.34
C ASP A 128 10.69 -27.94 5.33
N LYS A 129 11.48 -27.12 4.62
CA LYS A 129 12.46 -27.60 3.62
C LYS A 129 13.76 -28.06 4.29
N PRO A 130 14.41 -29.11 3.77
CA PRO A 130 15.74 -29.51 4.23
C PRO A 130 16.78 -28.43 3.87
N PHE A 131 17.79 -28.25 4.74
CA PHE A 131 18.84 -27.24 4.57
C PHE A 131 19.63 -27.38 3.26
N ALA A 132 19.89 -28.61 2.82
CA ALA A 132 20.59 -28.90 1.58
C ALA A 132 19.61 -29.41 0.52
N ARG A 133 19.70 -28.85 -0.68
CA ARG A 133 18.96 -29.36 -1.85
C ARG A 133 19.61 -30.63 -2.38
N SER A 134 18.83 -31.68 -2.59
CA SER A 134 19.30 -32.94 -3.16
C SER A 134 19.12 -32.97 -4.69
N ARG A 135 19.66 -34.00 -5.34
CA ARG A 135 19.45 -34.23 -6.77
C ARG A 135 17.99 -34.60 -7.08
N ASP A 136 17.32 -35.26 -6.14
CA ASP A 136 16.01 -35.87 -6.33
C ASP A 136 14.89 -35.00 -5.71
N ASP A 137 15.16 -33.70 -5.52
CA ASP A 137 14.22 -32.72 -4.97
C ASP A 137 13.06 -32.45 -5.95
N PRO A 138 11.79 -32.73 -5.59
CA PRO A 138 10.66 -32.58 -6.51
C PRO A 138 10.40 -31.11 -6.91
N GLU A 139 10.73 -30.14 -6.05
CA GLU A 139 10.64 -28.71 -6.36
C GLU A 139 11.71 -28.28 -7.39
N LEU A 140 12.91 -28.88 -7.33
CA LEU A 140 13.98 -28.59 -8.28
C LEU A 140 13.65 -29.19 -9.66
N ASP A 141 13.15 -30.43 -9.69
CA ASP A 141 12.76 -31.11 -10.93
C ASP A 141 11.60 -30.41 -11.63
N THR A 142 10.59 -29.93 -10.89
CA THR A 142 9.51 -29.13 -11.49
C THR A 142 10.03 -27.82 -12.08
N MET A 143 10.88 -27.08 -11.34
CA MET A 143 11.52 -25.84 -11.84
C MET A 143 12.37 -26.08 -13.11
N LEU A 144 13.12 -27.18 -13.17
CA LEU A 144 13.95 -27.53 -14.34
C LEU A 144 13.12 -28.03 -15.52
N LYS A 145 11.95 -28.62 -15.28
CA LYS A 145 10.98 -29.04 -16.30
C LYS A 145 10.21 -27.87 -16.89
N GLU A 146 9.84 -26.87 -16.08
CA GLU A 146 9.13 -25.67 -16.56
C GLU A 146 10.02 -24.68 -17.33
N ARG A 147 11.35 -24.74 -17.18
CA ARG A 147 12.28 -23.87 -17.91
C ARG A 147 12.21 -24.10 -19.43
N VAL A 148 11.71 -23.10 -20.15
CA VAL A 148 11.77 -23.04 -21.61
C VAL A 148 13.24 -23.06 -22.07
N ARG A 149 13.59 -24.02 -22.93
CA ARG A 149 14.93 -24.17 -23.51
C ARG A 149 14.93 -23.59 -24.93
N TRP A 150 16.00 -22.88 -25.27
CA TRP A 150 16.21 -22.42 -26.66
C TRP A 150 16.58 -23.61 -27.54
N GLY A 151 16.06 -23.65 -28.77
CA GLY A 151 16.29 -24.75 -29.73
C GLY A 151 15.42 -26.00 -29.54
N ASP A 152 14.53 -26.06 -28.55
CA ASP A 152 13.58 -27.18 -28.39
C ASP A 152 12.47 -27.11 -29.46
N PRO A 153 12.34 -28.12 -30.35
CA PRO A 153 11.31 -28.14 -31.40
C PRO A 153 9.88 -28.25 -30.83
N MET A 154 9.69 -28.91 -29.69
CA MET A 154 8.38 -29.10 -29.06
C MET A 154 7.95 -27.91 -28.20
N ALA A 155 8.83 -26.93 -27.96
CA ALA A 155 8.53 -25.79 -27.11
C ALA A 155 7.26 -25.04 -27.54
N HIS A 156 6.93 -24.98 -28.83
CA HIS A 156 5.71 -24.34 -29.34
C HIS A 156 4.41 -25.02 -28.90
N LEU A 157 4.44 -26.33 -28.65
CA LEU A 157 3.29 -27.11 -28.19
C LEU A 157 3.07 -26.98 -26.67
N VAL A 158 4.15 -26.78 -25.90
CA VAL A 158 4.13 -26.81 -24.42
C VAL A 158 4.16 -25.40 -23.81
N LYS A 159 4.47 -24.35 -24.58
CA LYS A 159 4.44 -22.94 -24.13
C LYS A 159 3.05 -22.56 -23.60
N LYS A 160 2.92 -22.51 -22.27
CA LYS A 160 1.95 -21.62 -21.60
C LYS A 160 2.18 -20.22 -22.17
N LYS A 161 1.14 -19.55 -22.69
CA LYS A 161 1.30 -18.19 -23.22
C LYS A 161 1.74 -17.27 -22.09
N LEU A 162 2.96 -16.76 -22.17
CA LEU A 162 3.47 -15.68 -21.32
C LEU A 162 2.91 -14.35 -21.83
N ASP A 163 1.58 -14.26 -21.92
CA ASP A 163 0.91 -12.98 -22.02
C ASP A 163 1.32 -12.15 -20.79
N PRO A 164 1.49 -10.82 -20.89
CA PRO A 164 1.74 -9.99 -19.71
C PRO A 164 0.55 -10.06 -18.75
N ILE A 165 0.61 -11.00 -17.79
CA ILE A 165 -0.33 -11.11 -16.66
C ILE A 165 -0.02 -9.94 -15.72
N LEU A 166 -0.43 -8.72 -16.08
CA LEU A 166 -0.48 -7.68 -15.06
C LEU A 166 -1.68 -7.98 -14.15
N PRO A 167 -1.51 -7.98 -12.83
CA PRO A 167 -2.52 -8.41 -11.88
C PRO A 167 -3.88 -7.76 -12.16
N ASP A 168 -4.94 -8.57 -12.19
CA ASP A 168 -6.31 -8.06 -12.21
C ASP A 168 -6.63 -7.48 -10.84
N PHE A 169 -6.52 -6.16 -10.71
CA PHE A 169 -6.84 -5.45 -9.46
C PHE A 169 -8.34 -5.47 -9.14
N GLY A 170 -9.20 -5.90 -10.06
CA GLY A 170 -10.64 -6.12 -9.85
C GLY A 170 -11.01 -7.56 -9.43
N ALA A 171 -10.04 -8.48 -9.31
CA ALA A 171 -10.33 -9.87 -8.96
C ALA A 171 -10.90 -10.08 -7.54
N ASN A 172 -10.63 -9.14 -6.61
CA ASN A 172 -11.07 -9.20 -5.21
C ASN A 172 -12.60 -9.23 -5.09
N GLU A 173 -13.15 -10.26 -4.43
CA GLU A 173 -14.59 -10.45 -4.22
C GLU A 173 -15.24 -9.21 -3.59
N LYS A 174 -14.65 -8.67 -2.52
CA LYS A 174 -15.08 -7.45 -1.82
C LYS A 174 -15.19 -6.19 -2.71
N MET A 175 -14.49 -6.16 -3.87
CA MET A 175 -14.59 -5.07 -4.85
C MET A 175 -15.62 -5.34 -5.95
N LYS A 176 -15.93 -6.61 -6.21
CA LYS A 176 -17.04 -7.02 -7.08
C LYS A 176 -18.37 -6.70 -6.39
N ASP A 177 -18.46 -7.00 -5.09
CA ASP A 177 -19.63 -6.71 -4.24
C ASP A 177 -19.95 -5.22 -4.14
N SER A 178 -18.93 -4.34 -4.18
CA SER A 178 -19.12 -2.89 -4.15
C SER A 178 -19.48 -2.26 -5.50
N GLY A 179 -19.53 -3.06 -6.58
CA GLY A 179 -19.82 -2.60 -7.94
C GLY A 179 -18.74 -1.70 -8.57
N PHE A 180 -17.61 -1.48 -7.89
CA PHE A 180 -16.55 -0.59 -8.37
C PHE A 180 -15.57 -1.33 -9.27
N ILE A 181 -15.88 -1.35 -10.56
CA ILE A 181 -15.04 -1.99 -11.59
C ILE A 181 -13.89 -1.05 -11.98
N ILE A 182 -12.64 -1.45 -11.69
CA ILE A 182 -11.44 -0.79 -12.22
C ILE A 182 -11.20 -1.31 -13.65
N PRO A 183 -11.18 -0.45 -14.69
CA PRO A 183 -10.87 -0.89 -16.05
C PRO A 183 -9.45 -1.47 -16.14
N GLN A 184 -9.35 -2.76 -16.47
CA GLN A 184 -8.06 -3.47 -16.63
C GLN A 184 -7.54 -3.47 -18.08
N ASP A 185 -8.36 -3.01 -19.02
CA ASP A 185 -8.04 -3.02 -20.44
C ASP A 185 -6.79 -2.21 -20.77
N ILE A 186 -5.95 -2.76 -21.64
CA ILE A 186 -4.74 -2.10 -22.10
C ILE A 186 -5.14 -0.96 -23.07
N PRO A 187 -4.76 0.31 -22.82
CA PRO A 187 -5.04 1.41 -23.73
C PRO A 187 -4.41 1.23 -25.12
N SER A 188 -5.06 1.74 -26.17
CA SER A 188 -4.57 1.65 -27.55
C SER A 188 -3.20 2.32 -27.78
N HIS A 189 -2.89 3.37 -27.03
CA HIS A 189 -1.62 4.08 -27.08
C HIS A 189 -0.47 3.40 -26.32
N SER A 190 -0.75 2.32 -25.59
CA SER A 190 0.24 1.67 -24.72
C SER A 190 1.42 1.08 -25.49
N TRP A 191 2.60 1.09 -24.86
CA TRP A 191 3.78 0.37 -25.33
C TRP A 191 3.50 -1.13 -25.56
N ILE A 192 2.68 -1.75 -24.71
CA ILE A 192 2.28 -3.17 -24.81
C ILE A 192 1.50 -3.45 -26.10
N LYS A 193 0.46 -2.65 -26.43
CA LYS A 193 -0.31 -2.84 -27.68
C LYS A 193 0.48 -2.44 -28.93
N ARG A 194 1.44 -1.51 -28.78
CA ARG A 194 2.31 -1.07 -29.89
C ARG A 194 3.49 -2.01 -30.14
N GLY A 195 3.79 -2.95 -29.24
CA GLY A 195 4.97 -3.80 -29.33
C GLY A 195 6.30 -3.04 -29.22
N LEU A 196 6.29 -1.86 -28.60
CA LEU A 196 7.50 -1.09 -28.33
C LEU A 196 8.23 -1.71 -27.14
N ASP A 197 9.55 -1.81 -27.18
CA ASP A 197 10.33 -2.22 -26.02
C ASP A 197 10.60 -1.04 -25.08
N ALA A 198 10.74 -1.32 -23.79
CA ALA A 198 11.04 -0.30 -22.79
C ALA A 198 12.55 -0.06 -22.69
N ALA A 199 12.94 1.21 -22.49
CA ALA A 199 14.32 1.52 -22.14
C ALA A 199 14.71 0.78 -20.84
N PRO A 200 15.85 0.06 -20.81
CA PRO A 200 16.29 -0.64 -19.62
C PRO A 200 16.59 0.36 -18.51
N ASN A 201 16.30 -0.04 -17.27
CA ASN A 201 16.62 0.73 -16.06
C ASN A 201 17.37 -0.16 -15.06
N ARG A 202 18.07 0.46 -14.12
CA ARG A 202 18.89 -0.22 -13.10
C ARG A 202 18.14 -1.30 -12.30
N TYR A 203 16.81 -1.22 -12.22
CA TYR A 203 15.97 -2.06 -11.37
C TYR A 203 15.19 -3.15 -12.12
N GLY A 204 15.30 -3.24 -13.45
CA GLY A 204 14.50 -4.15 -14.27
C GLY A 204 12.98 -3.90 -14.24
N ILE A 205 12.53 -2.76 -13.72
CA ILE A 205 11.11 -2.45 -13.53
C ILE A 205 10.48 -2.12 -14.89
N ARG A 206 9.52 -2.92 -15.33
CA ARG A 206 8.77 -2.67 -16.56
C ARG A 206 7.75 -1.53 -16.38
N PRO A 207 7.58 -0.65 -17.39
CA PRO A 207 6.58 0.41 -17.34
C PRO A 207 5.13 -0.13 -17.34
N GLY A 208 4.21 0.61 -16.74
CA GLY A 208 2.81 0.20 -16.59
C GLY A 208 2.02 0.15 -17.90
N ARG A 209 0.79 -0.41 -17.86
CA ARG A 209 -0.12 -0.52 -19.03
C ARG A 209 -0.35 0.81 -19.78
N HIS A 210 -0.24 1.95 -19.09
CA HIS A 210 -0.58 3.28 -19.60
C HIS A 210 0.61 4.06 -20.18
N TRP A 211 1.83 3.53 -20.16
CA TRP A 211 2.98 4.21 -20.77
C TRP A 211 2.90 4.16 -22.29
N ASP A 212 3.19 5.28 -22.95
CA ASP A 212 3.01 5.49 -24.40
C ASP A 212 4.18 5.02 -25.27
N GLY A 213 5.29 4.61 -24.63
CA GLY A 213 6.53 4.20 -25.29
C GLY A 213 7.49 5.34 -25.62
N VAL A 214 7.16 6.60 -25.29
CA VAL A 214 8.03 7.75 -25.58
C VAL A 214 8.95 8.01 -24.38
N ASP A 215 10.26 7.91 -24.63
CA ASP A 215 11.29 8.27 -23.65
C ASP A 215 11.26 9.77 -23.38
N ARG A 216 11.27 10.13 -22.09
CA ARG A 216 11.27 11.50 -21.55
C ARG A 216 12.34 11.66 -20.46
N SER A 217 13.33 10.77 -20.44
CA SER A 217 14.43 10.79 -19.50
C SER A 217 15.43 11.91 -19.81
N THR A 218 16.29 12.21 -18.84
CA THR A 218 17.45 13.09 -19.01
C THR A 218 18.66 12.37 -19.62
N GLY A 219 18.54 11.09 -19.98
CA GLY A 219 19.66 10.24 -20.43
C GLY A 219 20.48 9.58 -19.32
N TYR A 220 20.26 9.92 -18.04
CA TYR A 220 21.08 9.45 -16.90
C TYR A 220 21.28 7.92 -16.83
N GLU A 221 20.22 7.12 -16.98
CA GLU A 221 20.33 5.65 -16.92
C GLU A 221 21.23 5.12 -18.05
N LYS A 222 21.15 5.70 -19.25
CA LYS A 222 21.98 5.32 -20.41
C LYS A 222 23.46 5.64 -20.19
N GLU A 223 23.75 6.81 -19.61
CA GLU A 223 25.12 7.19 -19.21
C GLU A 223 25.66 6.31 -18.09
N LEU A 224 24.82 5.95 -17.11
CA LEU A 224 25.17 5.04 -16.02
C LEU A 224 25.57 3.67 -16.57
N PHE A 225 24.78 3.06 -17.45
CA PHE A 225 25.13 1.79 -18.09
C PHE A 225 26.44 1.89 -18.90
N LYS A 226 26.63 2.98 -19.66
CA LYS A 226 27.87 3.23 -20.41
C LYS A 226 29.08 3.25 -19.48
N ARG A 227 29.02 4.05 -18.40
CA ARG A 227 30.08 4.17 -17.39
C ARG A 227 30.35 2.84 -16.66
N THR A 228 29.31 2.04 -16.37
CA THR A 228 29.47 0.72 -15.74
C THR A 228 30.18 -0.25 -16.68
N ASN A 229 29.83 -0.27 -17.96
CA ASN A 229 30.48 -1.11 -18.96
C ASN A 229 31.93 -0.69 -19.21
N GLU A 230 32.20 0.62 -19.30
CA GLU A 230 33.56 1.18 -19.40
C GLU A 230 34.42 0.75 -18.21
N LYS A 231 33.90 0.85 -16.97
CA LYS A 231 34.60 0.40 -15.76
C LYS A 231 34.91 -1.10 -15.79
N GLN A 232 33.95 -1.93 -16.20
CA GLN A 232 34.18 -3.38 -16.31
C GLN A 232 35.17 -3.75 -17.41
N ALA A 233 35.21 -2.98 -18.51
CA ALA A 233 36.20 -3.17 -19.58
C ALA A 233 37.61 -2.83 -19.07
N THR A 234 37.80 -1.65 -18.45
CA THR A 234 39.12 -1.25 -17.93
C THR A 234 39.61 -2.14 -16.81
N GLU A 235 38.73 -2.68 -15.96
CA GLU A 235 39.10 -3.67 -14.93
C GLU A 235 39.59 -4.99 -15.54
N LYS A 236 38.93 -5.48 -16.59
CA LYS A 236 39.35 -6.69 -17.32
C LYS A 236 40.66 -6.48 -18.08
N GLU A 237 40.81 -5.34 -18.74
CA GLU A 237 42.06 -4.96 -19.39
C GLU A 237 43.20 -4.89 -18.37
N ALA A 238 43.04 -4.12 -17.29
CA ALA A 238 44.05 -4.00 -16.23
C ALA A 238 44.44 -5.37 -15.63
N TYR A 239 43.48 -6.28 -15.45
CA TYR A 239 43.76 -7.65 -15.04
C TYR A 239 44.64 -8.39 -16.08
N LEU A 240 44.25 -8.40 -17.36
CA LEU A 240 45.03 -9.02 -18.43
C LEU A 240 46.46 -8.45 -18.56
N TRP A 241 46.61 -7.12 -18.46
CA TRP A 241 47.92 -6.44 -18.42
C TRP A 241 48.74 -6.83 -17.18
N SER A 242 48.11 -7.02 -16.02
CA SER A 242 48.81 -7.42 -14.79
C SER A 242 49.28 -8.88 -14.78
N VAL A 243 48.64 -9.74 -15.57
CA VAL A 243 48.96 -11.18 -15.69
C VAL A 243 49.93 -11.47 -16.84
N SER A 244 50.11 -10.55 -17.80
CA SER A 244 50.88 -10.83 -19.03
C SER A 244 52.40 -11.03 -18.86
N ASP A 245 52.95 -10.76 -17.67
CA ASP A 245 54.37 -10.86 -17.33
C ASP A 245 54.63 -11.82 -16.14
N MET A 246 53.68 -12.73 -15.88
CA MET A 246 53.81 -13.87 -14.94
C MET A 246 53.81 -15.22 -15.67
#